data_AF-A0A7J7HS14-F1
#
_entry.id   AF-A0A7J7HS14-F1
#
_cell.length_a   1.000
_cell.length_b   1.000
_cell.length_c   1.000
_cell.angle_alpha   90.00
_cell.angle_beta   90.00
_cell.angle_gamma   90.00
#
_symmetry.space_group_name_H-M   'P 1'
#
loop_
_entity.id
_entity.type
_entity.pdbx_description
1 polymer ?
#
loop_
_entity_poly.entity_id
_entity_poly.type
_entity_poly.pdbx_seq_one_letter_code
_entity_poly.pdbx_strand_id
1 'polypeptide(L)'
;MFNFDGLMTFQVSFVNSIATIKGGTHVDYVTNQITNYVMSIVNKKNKNANLKAHALKIHLWVFVNALIDNPAFDFQTKETLTIRQSSFGSKCELSQEFLKKVSKSGIVESLLSWADFKQSKDLKKTDGTKR
;
A
#
# COMPACT_ATOMS: atom_id res chain seq x y z
N MET A 1 14.30 9.31 15.86
CA MET A 1 14.35 7.96 15.26
C MET A 1 12.91 7.47 15.22
N PHE A 2 12.28 7.42 14.03
CA PHE A 2 10.90 6.97 13.90
C PHE A 2 10.87 5.45 13.98
N ASN A 3 10.35 4.90 15.08
CA ASN A 3 10.15 3.46 15.23
C ASN A 3 8.92 3.03 14.42
N PHE A 4 9.14 2.19 13.42
CA PHE A 4 8.10 1.53 12.62
C PHE A 4 8.03 0.06 13.03
N ASP A 5 7.37 -0.22 14.15
CA ASP A 5 7.13 -1.60 14.57
C ASP A 5 5.87 -2.16 13.89
N GLY A 6 6.08 -3.17 13.06
CA GLY A 6 5.05 -4.11 12.58
C GLY A 6 4.50 -3.82 11.19
N LEU A 7 4.99 -4.56 10.17
CA LEU A 7 4.27 -4.88 8.91
C LEU A 7 3.43 -3.76 8.26
N MET A 8 3.86 -2.50 8.34
CA MET A 8 3.15 -1.36 7.77
C MET A 8 3.90 -0.77 6.57
N THR A 9 3.13 -0.37 5.56
CA THR A 9 3.58 0.44 4.43
C THR A 9 4.37 1.65 4.93
N PHE A 10 5.52 1.93 4.32
CA PHE A 10 6.26 3.15 4.62
C PHE A 10 5.45 4.35 4.12
N GLN A 11 5.16 5.27 5.03
CA GLN A 11 4.33 6.43 4.71
C GLN A 11 4.81 7.65 5.48
N VAL A 12 4.74 8.80 4.81
CA VAL A 12 4.88 10.12 5.45
C VAL A 12 3.68 10.92 5.00
N SER A 13 2.83 11.34 5.95
CA SER A 13 1.62 12.05 5.57
C SER A 13 1.21 13.16 6.52
N PHE A 14 0.51 14.11 5.94
CA PHE A 14 0.00 15.30 6.61
C PHE A 14 -1.46 15.53 6.21
N VAL A 15 -2.28 15.91 7.19
CA VAL A 15 -3.66 16.35 6.99
C VAL A 15 -3.81 17.72 7.62
N ASN A 16 -4.09 18.76 6.81
CA ASN A 16 -4.19 20.15 7.28
C ASN A 16 -2.97 20.54 8.15
N SER A 17 -1.76 20.19 7.68
CA SER A 17 -0.47 20.41 8.36
C SER A 17 -0.24 19.60 9.65
N ILE A 18 -1.15 18.70 10.03
CA ILE A 18 -0.96 17.77 11.16
C ILE A 18 -0.28 16.51 10.64
N ALA A 19 0.83 16.11 11.25
CA ALA A 19 1.57 14.89 10.89
C ALA A 19 0.81 13.64 11.35
N THR A 20 0.24 12.90 10.41
CA THR A 20 -0.45 11.63 10.67
C THR A 20 0.54 10.47 10.62
N ILE A 21 1.35 10.31 11.68
CA ILE A 21 2.47 9.36 11.70
C ILE A 21 2.03 7.89 11.61
N LYS A 22 0.80 7.57 12.04
CA LYS A 22 0.18 6.25 11.89
C LYS A 22 -0.65 6.14 10.59
N GLY A 23 -0.69 7.19 9.79
CA GLY A 23 -1.41 7.25 8.52
C GLY A 23 -2.91 7.46 8.72
N GLY A 24 -3.72 6.60 8.11
CA GLY A 24 -5.18 6.68 8.18
C GLY A 24 -5.84 6.59 6.81
N THR A 25 -7.12 6.94 6.78
CA THR A 25 -7.99 6.72 5.62
C THR A 25 -7.54 7.46 4.36
N HIS A 26 -6.85 8.60 4.47
CA HIS A 26 -6.29 9.34 3.33
C HIS A 26 -5.11 8.60 2.68
N VAL A 27 -4.22 8.00 3.48
CA VAL A 27 -3.11 7.17 3.00
C VAL A 27 -3.64 5.90 2.36
N ASP A 28 -4.63 5.26 2.99
CA ASP A 28 -5.28 4.08 2.42
C ASP A 28 -5.96 4.39 1.09
N TYR A 29 -6.61 5.54 0.96
CA TYR A 29 -7.24 5.95 -0.29
C TYR A 29 -6.25 6.03 -1.46
N VAL A 30 -5.07 6.61 -1.25
CA VAL A 30 -4.02 6.70 -2.28
C VAL A 30 -3.37 5.33 -2.55
N THR A 31 -2.96 4.63 -1.48
CA THR A 31 -2.24 3.35 -1.61
C THR A 31 -3.12 2.25 -2.22
N ASN A 32 -4.41 2.23 -1.94
CA ASN A 32 -5.35 1.27 -2.52
C ASN A 32 -5.50 1.48 -4.04
N GLN A 33 -5.55 2.72 -4.52
CA GLN A 33 -5.60 3.00 -5.95
C GLN A 33 -4.36 2.46 -6.68
N ILE A 34 -3.18 2.71 -6.13
CA ILE A 34 -1.91 2.18 -6.67
C ILE A 34 -1.91 0.65 -6.64
N THR A 35 -2.25 0.08 -5.48
CA THR A 35 -2.21 -1.37 -5.27
C THR A 35 -3.17 -2.10 -6.21
N ASN A 36 -4.40 -1.61 -6.37
CA ASN A 36 -5.39 -2.21 -7.25
C ASN A 36 -4.93 -2.19 -8.72
N TYR A 37 -4.37 -1.06 -9.16
CA TYR A 37 -3.83 -0.94 -10.53
C TYR A 37 -2.67 -1.90 -10.76
N VAL A 38 -1.66 -1.91 -9.87
CA VAL A 38 -0.49 -2.78 -10.00
C VAL A 38 -0.87 -4.26 -9.92
N MET A 39 -1.75 -4.64 -8.99
CA MET A 39 -2.29 -6.01 -8.88
C MET A 39 -2.96 -6.46 -10.19
N SER A 40 -3.71 -5.57 -10.84
CA SER A 40 -4.36 -5.89 -12.12
C SER A 40 -3.35 -6.24 -13.22
N ILE A 41 -2.18 -5.59 -13.23
CA ILE A 41 -1.10 -5.87 -14.18
C ILE A 41 -0.39 -7.16 -13.84
N VAL A 42 -0.05 -7.36 -12.56
CA VAL A 42 0.64 -8.55 -12.08
C VAL A 42 -0.19 -9.81 -12.31
N ASN A 43 -1.48 -9.79 -11.99
CA ASN A 43 -2.39 -10.93 -12.21
C ASN A 43 -2.58 -11.25 -13.71
N LYS A 44 -2.43 -10.26 -14.60
CA LYS A 44 -2.42 -10.50 -16.05
C LYS A 44 -1.13 -11.18 -16.51
N LYS A 45 0.01 -10.86 -15.89
CA LYS A 45 1.32 -11.44 -16.21
C LYS A 45 1.52 -12.84 -15.60
N ASN A 46 1.07 -13.06 -14.36
CA ASN A 46 1.22 -14.33 -13.66
C ASN A 46 -0.06 -14.67 -12.89
N LYS A 47 -0.92 -15.49 -13.49
CA LYS A 47 -2.20 -15.93 -12.92
C LYS A 47 -2.03 -16.82 -11.67
N ASN A 48 -0.85 -17.42 -11.48
CA ASN A 48 -0.56 -18.34 -10.38
C ASN A 48 0.07 -17.65 -9.17
N ALA A 49 0.37 -16.36 -9.27
CA ALA A 49 1.14 -15.65 -8.26
C ALA A 49 0.43 -15.53 -6.89
N ASN A 50 -0.91 -15.67 -6.82
CA ASN A 50 -1.72 -15.60 -5.58
C ASN A 50 -1.27 -14.48 -4.62
N LEU A 51 -0.86 -13.34 -5.19
CA LEU A 51 -0.31 -12.23 -4.42
C LEU A 51 -1.44 -11.52 -3.68
N LYS A 52 -1.30 -11.36 -2.37
CA LYS A 52 -2.22 -10.57 -1.57
C LYS A 52 -1.87 -9.08 -1.71
N ALA A 53 -2.87 -8.22 -1.79
CA ALA A 53 -2.70 -6.76 -1.82
C ALA A 53 -1.77 -6.23 -0.70
N HIS A 54 -1.78 -6.90 0.46
CA HIS A 54 -0.88 -6.58 1.58
C HIS A 54 0.61 -6.71 1.21
N ALA A 55 0.98 -7.70 0.39
CA ALA A 55 2.37 -7.85 -0.06
C ALA A 55 2.82 -6.65 -0.91
N LEU A 56 1.92 -6.07 -1.71
CA LEU A 56 2.24 -4.88 -2.50
C LEU A 56 2.44 -3.66 -1.60
N LYS A 57 1.53 -3.48 -0.64
CA LYS A 57 1.53 -2.38 0.30
C LYS A 57 2.85 -2.27 1.07
N ILE A 58 3.50 -3.39 1.38
CA ILE A 58 4.81 -3.41 2.06
C ILE A 58 5.93 -2.82 1.19
N HIS A 59 5.85 -2.94 -0.14
CA HIS A 59 6.87 -2.45 -1.07
C HIS A 59 6.66 -0.99 -1.50
N LEU A 60 5.65 -0.32 -0.95
CA LEU A 60 5.37 1.07 -1.26
C LEU A 60 5.97 1.98 -0.19
N TRP A 61 6.58 3.07 -0.65
CA TRP A 61 6.84 4.24 0.18
C TRP A 61 6.06 5.42 -0.39
N VAL A 62 5.08 5.90 0.37
CA VAL A 62 4.17 6.97 -0.07
C VAL A 62 4.34 8.24 0.75
N PHE A 63 4.17 9.37 0.07
CA PHE A 63 4.15 10.70 0.66
C PHE A 63 2.80 11.33 0.32
N VAL A 64 2.00 11.68 1.33
CA VAL A 64 0.63 12.18 1.12
C VAL A 64 0.41 13.46 1.91
N ASN A 65 0.20 14.57 1.23
CA ASN A 65 -0.24 15.81 1.85
C ASN A 65 -1.69 16.08 1.41
N ALA A 66 -2.61 16.20 2.36
CA ALA A 66 -4.04 16.31 2.09
C ALA A 66 -4.66 17.50 2.83
N LEU A 67 -5.61 18.15 2.17
CA LEU A 67 -6.54 19.11 2.79
C LEU A 67 -7.91 18.44 2.89
N ILE A 68 -8.42 18.36 4.11
CA ILE A 68 -9.62 17.59 4.44
C ILE A 68 -10.61 18.49 5.19
N ASP A 69 -11.86 18.46 4.77
CA ASP A 69 -12.95 19.18 5.43
C ASP A 69 -13.33 18.50 6.75
N ASN A 70 -13.34 19.27 7.84
CA ASN A 70 -13.72 18.81 9.19
C ASN A 70 -13.05 17.48 9.58
N PRO A 71 -11.71 17.40 9.60
CA PRO A 71 -11.01 16.14 9.84
C PRO A 71 -11.28 15.64 11.26
N ALA A 72 -11.51 14.33 11.40
CA ALA A 72 -11.51 13.65 12.70
C ALA A 72 -10.37 12.65 12.77
N PHE A 73 -9.70 12.64 13.91
CA PHE A 73 -8.55 11.80 14.21
C PHE A 73 -8.85 10.85 15.36
N ASP A 74 -7.91 9.98 15.68
CA ASP A 74 -7.94 9.23 16.94
C ASP A 74 -7.91 10.19 18.14
N PHE A 75 -8.66 9.84 19.19
CA PHE A 75 -9.01 10.75 20.29
C PHE A 75 -7.80 11.22 21.12
N GLN A 76 -6.65 10.57 20.97
CA GLN A 76 -5.52 10.77 21.87
C GLN A 76 -4.40 11.63 21.25
N THR A 77 -3.84 11.20 20.13
CA THR A 77 -2.57 11.75 19.63
C THR A 77 -2.69 12.46 18.28
N LYS A 78 -3.86 12.39 17.63
CA LYS A 78 -4.10 12.89 16.27
C LYS A 78 -3.11 12.31 15.24
N GLU A 79 -2.70 11.07 15.45
CA GLU A 79 -1.70 10.40 14.63
C GLU A 79 -2.33 9.63 13.46
N THR A 80 -3.65 9.41 13.52
CA THR A 80 -4.41 8.65 12.51
C THR A 80 -5.67 9.40 12.07
N LEU A 81 -5.85 9.62 10.77
CA LEU A 81 -7.13 10.11 10.21
C LEU A 81 -8.16 8.98 10.18
N THR A 82 -9.36 9.20 10.73
CA THR A 82 -10.37 8.15 10.92
C THR A 82 -11.62 8.31 10.04
N ILE A 83 -11.85 9.50 9.48
CA ILE A 83 -13.07 9.76 8.69
C ILE A 83 -13.06 9.02 7.36
N ARG A 84 -14.25 8.68 6.85
CA ARG A 84 -14.39 7.97 5.57
C ARG A 84 -14.06 8.90 4.40
N GLN A 85 -13.56 8.31 3.31
CA GLN A 85 -13.25 9.04 2.07
C GLN A 85 -14.42 9.88 1.53
N SER A 86 -15.67 9.42 1.70
CA SER A 86 -16.87 10.17 1.32
C SER A 86 -17.03 11.51 2.03
N SER A 87 -16.36 11.70 3.16
CA SER A 87 -16.42 12.89 4.01
C SER A 87 -15.19 13.79 3.84
N PHE A 88 -14.30 13.51 2.87
CA PHE A 88 -13.07 14.30 2.69
C PHE A 88 -13.31 15.73 2.18
N GLY A 89 -14.47 16.01 1.58
CA GLY A 89 -14.75 17.29 0.90
C GLY A 89 -14.17 17.38 -0.52
N SER A 90 -13.26 16.46 -0.88
CA SER A 90 -12.64 16.39 -2.20
C SER A 90 -12.35 14.94 -2.63
N LYS A 91 -12.01 14.75 -3.91
CA LYS A 91 -11.55 13.47 -4.46
C LYS A 91 -10.08 13.57 -4.89
N CYS A 92 -9.37 12.46 -4.80
CA CYS A 92 -7.98 12.33 -5.26
C CYS A 92 -7.89 11.07 -6.13
N GLU A 93 -8.42 11.16 -7.35
CA GLU A 93 -8.34 10.09 -8.35
C GLU A 93 -6.98 10.17 -9.05
N LEU A 94 -6.15 9.13 -8.89
CA LEU A 94 -4.84 9.09 -9.53
C LEU A 94 -4.99 8.91 -11.04
N SER A 95 -4.33 9.77 -11.81
CA SER A 95 -4.42 9.70 -13.27
C SER A 95 -3.86 8.39 -13.81
N GLN A 96 -4.42 7.93 -14.93
CA GLN A 96 -3.92 6.74 -15.62
C GLN A 96 -2.45 6.88 -16.03
N GLU A 97 -2.01 8.09 -16.37
CA GLU A 97 -0.62 8.36 -16.70
C GLU A 97 0.30 8.16 -15.49
N PHE A 98 -0.10 8.67 -14.32
CA PHE A 98 0.64 8.47 -13.08
C PHE A 98 0.74 6.98 -12.74
N LEU A 99 -0.37 6.25 -12.77
CA LEU A 99 -0.42 4.82 -12.49
C LEU A 99 0.45 4.00 -13.46
N LYS A 100 0.47 4.38 -14.75
CA LYS A 100 1.38 3.79 -15.74
C LYS A 100 2.84 4.02 -15.39
N LYS A 101 3.22 5.24 -14.97
CA LYS A 101 4.60 5.54 -14.53
C LYS A 101 4.98 4.69 -13.32
N VAL A 102 4.09 4.56 -12.34
CA VAL A 102 4.31 3.69 -11.17
C VAL A 102 4.51 2.23 -11.59
N SER A 103 3.71 1.70 -12.51
CA SER A 103 3.88 0.31 -12.97
C SER A 103 5.22 0.05 -13.69
N LYS A 104 5.87 1.10 -14.19
CA LYS A 104 7.18 1.04 -14.86
C LYS A 104 8.35 1.29 -13.92
N SER A 105 8.11 1.56 -12.63
CA SER A 105 9.17 1.90 -11.68
C SER A 105 9.96 0.69 -11.14
N GLY A 106 9.79 -0.50 -11.74
CA GLY A 106 10.38 -1.75 -11.22
C GLY A 106 9.53 -2.45 -10.17
N ILE A 107 8.37 -1.89 -9.79
CA ILE A 107 7.50 -2.48 -8.76
C ILE A 107 6.89 -3.79 -9.24
N VAL A 108 6.49 -3.88 -10.51
CA VAL A 108 5.88 -5.09 -11.07
C VAL A 108 6.90 -6.24 -11.09
N GLU A 109 8.13 -5.96 -11.52
CA GLU A 109 9.23 -6.92 -11.58
C GLU A 109 9.60 -7.41 -10.18
N SER A 110 9.74 -6.50 -9.21
CA SER A 110 10.01 -6.82 -7.80
C SER A 110 8.96 -7.77 -7.22
N LEU A 111 7.69 -7.55 -7.54
CA LEU A 111 6.58 -8.37 -7.04
C LEU A 111 6.51 -9.75 -7.67
N LEU A 112 6.79 -9.85 -8.97
CA LEU A 112 6.90 -11.15 -9.64
C LEU A 112 8.06 -11.95 -9.06
N SER A 113 9.23 -11.33 -8.88
CA SER A 113 10.39 -11.98 -8.24
C SER A 113 10.08 -12.43 -6.81
N TRP A 114 9.32 -11.64 -6.05
CA TRP A 114 8.90 -12.01 -4.70
C TRP A 114 7.90 -13.19 -4.71
N ALA A 115 6.98 -13.22 -5.66
CA ALA A 115 6.05 -14.33 -5.85
C ALA A 115 6.79 -15.65 -6.12
N ASP A 116 7.73 -15.62 -7.07
CA ASP A 116 8.53 -16.79 -7.46
C ASP A 116 9.41 -17.27 -6.30
N PHE A 117 10.02 -16.34 -5.56
CA PHE A 117 10.79 -16.66 -4.35
C PHE A 117 9.92 -17.32 -3.28
N LYS A 118 8.71 -16.80 -3.04
CA LYS A 118 7.80 -17.39 -2.05
C LYS A 118 7.37 -18.80 -2.46
N GLN A 119 7.01 -18.98 -3.73
CA GLN A 119 6.59 -20.29 -4.26
C GLN A 119 7.72 -21.32 -4.17
N SER A 120 8.96 -20.96 -4.53
CA SER A 120 10.11 -21.85 -4.40
C SER A 120 10.46 -22.20 -2.94
N LYS A 121 10.27 -21.27 -2.00
CA LYS A 121 10.46 -21.52 -0.56
C LYS A 121 9.40 -22.46 0.00
N ASP A 122 8.14 -22.31 -0.42
CA ASP A 122 7.05 -23.18 0.01
C ASP A 122 7.23 -24.60 -0.53
N LEU A 123 7.70 -24.76 -1.78
CA LEU A 123 8.04 -26.06 -2.37
C LEU A 123 9.18 -26.78 -1.61
N LYS A 124 10.24 -26.06 -1.22
CA LYS A 124 11.36 -26.64 -0.45
C LYS A 124 10.95 -27.13 0.94
N LYS A 125 9.90 -26.58 1.54
CA LYS A 125 9.39 -27.04 2.84
C LYS A 125 8.64 -28.37 2.74
N THR A 126 8.00 -28.64 1.60
CA THR A 126 7.28 -29.89 1.37
C THR A 126 8.18 -31.10 1.07
N ASP A 127 9.43 -30.90 0.64
CA ASP A 127 10.37 -32.01 0.39
C ASP A 127 10.90 -32.68 1.67
N GLY A 128 10.73 -32.06 2.84
CA GLY A 128 11.11 -32.64 4.14
C GLY A 128 10.04 -33.53 4.79
N THR A 129 8.87 -33.73 4.16
CA THR A 129 7.76 -34.50 4.74
C THR A 129 7.45 -35.76 3.92
N LYS A 130 8.49 -36.47 3.47
CA LYS A 130 8.36 -37.87 3.03
C LYS A 130 9.14 -38.80 3.96
N ARG A 131 8.34 -39.57 4.71
CA ARG A 131 8.62 -40.65 5.68
C ARG A 131 8.86 -40.23 7.11
#